data_AF-A0A6P1Q0A5-F1
#
_entry.id   AF-A0A6P1Q0A5-F1
#
_cell.length_a   1.000
_cell.length_b   1.000
_cell.length_c   1.000
_cell.angle_alpha   90.00
_cell.angle_beta   90.00
_cell.angle_gamma   90.00
#
_symmetry.space_group_name_H-M   'P 1'
#
loop_
_entity.id
_entity.type
_entity.pdbx_description
1 polymer ?
#
loop_
_entity_poly.entity_id
_entity_poly.type
_entity_poly.pdbx_seq_one_letter_code
_entity_poly.pdbx_strand_id
1 'polypeptide(L)'
;MTLTVNINGLTLCHKGSRGISRCTLPDVCKTPPNGMPVPYGNTAFSKDLTQGTHSVFADGGNMIAHNASCFASSILDEAGSMGGVVSGVNRARAEWISHSFDVFFERKPACRLTDKMFMNSRNTVNLAGLLQEALNKSIKDFEELICKWAKECYLEHCNRLGSKGSGAKYAHFQDCLNDKIREDTYRGGRPEGRVANEVSFEKIDGKWCPVMSKKSPENFSTNPYTPSGGRRLDIVLSDGDKITRIYDVKFPGDDFAPGQLEAYEDIAADAEGDFSDYFFEEECSDWPPECPNEKRAAEERATARQPEEETEKSVEPEETDWLLVAQVVLAVAATVCPLDGPAGDAVAWASVATRLARRARTVKPAF
;
A
#
# COMPACT_ATOMS: atom_id res chain seq x y z
N MET A 1 20.01 -3.56 -3.06
CA MET A 1 18.77 -2.84 -3.42
C MET A 1 17.68 -3.88 -3.51
N THR A 2 16.79 -3.84 -2.54
CA THR A 2 15.63 -4.72 -2.40
C THR A 2 14.56 -4.40 -3.44
N LEU A 3 13.81 -5.44 -3.84
CA LEU A 3 12.63 -5.31 -4.70
C LEU A 3 11.37 -5.29 -3.83
N THR A 4 10.75 -4.11 -3.69
CA THR A 4 9.64 -3.93 -2.74
C THR A 4 8.26 -4.04 -3.40
N VAL A 5 8.15 -3.73 -4.69
CA VAL A 5 6.87 -3.62 -5.38
C VAL A 5 6.35 -4.99 -5.83
N ASN A 6 5.17 -5.35 -5.33
CA ASN A 6 4.44 -6.57 -5.71
C ASN A 6 3.39 -6.25 -6.78
N ILE A 7 3.45 -6.99 -7.89
CA ILE A 7 2.45 -6.94 -8.94
C ILE A 7 1.99 -8.37 -9.25
N ASN A 8 0.78 -8.72 -8.84
CA ASN A 8 0.18 -10.06 -9.00
C ASN A 8 1.05 -11.20 -8.43
N GLY A 9 1.70 -10.98 -7.28
CA GLY A 9 2.59 -11.97 -6.65
C GLY A 9 3.99 -12.05 -7.26
N LEU A 10 4.35 -11.13 -8.17
CA LEU A 10 5.63 -11.08 -8.86
C LEU A 10 6.31 -9.73 -8.60
N THR A 11 7.65 -9.70 -8.52
CA THR A 11 8.39 -8.44 -8.38
C THR A 11 8.29 -7.61 -9.66
N LEU A 12 8.13 -6.30 -9.49
CA LEU A 12 8.18 -5.35 -10.61
C LEU A 12 9.59 -5.33 -11.25
N CYS A 13 9.65 -5.31 -12.58
CA CYS A 13 10.90 -5.03 -13.28
C CYS A 13 11.11 -3.51 -13.38
N HIS A 14 12.25 -3.02 -12.89
CA HIS A 14 12.70 -1.64 -13.05
C HIS A 14 14.21 -1.64 -13.33
N LYS A 15 14.79 -0.49 -13.69
CA LYS A 15 16.20 -0.39 -14.13
C LYS A 15 17.22 -0.92 -13.10
N GLY A 16 16.91 -0.77 -11.82
CA GLY A 16 17.73 -1.26 -10.70
C GLY A 16 17.48 -2.71 -10.29
N SER A 17 16.53 -3.40 -10.91
CA SER A 17 16.04 -4.70 -10.43
C SER A 17 17.00 -5.88 -10.61
N ARG A 18 18.12 -5.66 -11.29
CA ARG A 18 19.13 -6.69 -11.65
C ARG A 18 18.55 -7.88 -12.43
N GLY A 19 17.37 -7.72 -13.03
CA GLY A 19 16.76 -8.71 -13.90
C GLY A 19 17.61 -9.07 -15.12
N ILE A 20 17.58 -10.36 -15.47
CA ILE A 20 18.32 -10.98 -16.56
C ILE A 20 17.31 -11.74 -17.43
N SER A 21 17.32 -11.46 -18.73
CA SER A 21 16.57 -12.22 -19.73
C SER A 21 17.55 -13.04 -20.56
N ARG A 22 17.37 -14.36 -20.61
CA ARG A 22 18.23 -15.28 -21.39
C ARG A 22 17.39 -15.98 -22.43
N CYS A 23 17.89 -16.10 -23.65
CA CYS A 23 17.17 -16.81 -24.69
C CYS A 23 16.96 -18.29 -24.29
N THR A 24 15.73 -18.77 -24.49
CA THR A 24 15.40 -20.19 -24.33
C THR A 24 15.53 -20.96 -25.63
N LEU A 25 15.42 -20.27 -26.75
CA LEU A 25 15.71 -20.80 -28.08
C LEU A 25 17.04 -20.22 -28.57
N PRO A 26 17.83 -20.97 -29.35
CA PRO A 26 19.09 -20.46 -29.86
C PRO A 26 18.88 -19.24 -30.75
N ASP A 27 19.75 -18.24 -30.60
CA ASP A 27 19.81 -17.05 -31.45
C ASP A 27 20.58 -17.38 -32.74
N VAL A 28 19.86 -17.76 -33.79
CA VAL A 28 20.50 -18.18 -35.04
C VAL A 28 20.92 -16.94 -35.83
N CYS A 29 22.23 -16.71 -35.93
CA CYS A 29 22.82 -15.56 -36.61
C CYS A 29 23.71 -16.00 -37.77
N LYS A 30 23.87 -15.11 -38.75
CA LYS A 30 24.80 -15.29 -39.87
C LYS A 30 26.22 -14.97 -39.40
N THR A 31 27.12 -15.93 -39.56
CA THR A 31 28.49 -15.84 -39.03
C THR A 31 29.51 -15.76 -40.16
N PRO A 32 30.47 -14.81 -40.10
CA PRO A 32 31.58 -14.75 -41.04
C PRO A 32 32.42 -16.04 -41.09
N PRO A 33 33.12 -16.31 -42.21
CA PRO A 33 33.22 -15.47 -43.40
C PRO A 33 32.04 -15.64 -44.39
N ASN A 34 31.33 -16.77 -44.33
CA ASN A 34 30.39 -17.16 -45.38
C ASN A 34 28.92 -16.86 -45.05
N GLY A 35 28.65 -16.24 -43.90
CA GLY A 35 27.28 -16.00 -43.42
C GLY A 35 26.54 -17.28 -43.05
N MET A 36 27.26 -18.34 -42.65
CA MET A 36 26.64 -19.59 -42.23
C MET A 36 25.75 -19.35 -41.00
N PRO A 37 24.51 -19.87 -40.96
CA PRO A 37 23.67 -19.80 -39.77
C PRO A 37 24.27 -20.61 -38.62
N VAL A 38 24.58 -19.95 -37.51
CA VAL A 38 25.12 -20.58 -36.30
C VAL A 38 24.23 -20.21 -35.11
N PRO A 39 23.83 -21.18 -34.27
CA PRO A 39 23.08 -20.91 -33.05
C PRO A 39 23.98 -20.30 -31.96
N TYR A 40 23.57 -19.18 -31.40
CA TYR A 40 24.22 -18.51 -30.27
C TYR A 40 23.33 -18.46 -29.04
N GLY A 41 23.96 -18.18 -27.89
CA GLY A 41 23.23 -17.69 -26.72
C GLY A 41 22.93 -16.20 -26.88
N ASN A 42 21.95 -15.69 -26.14
CA ASN A 42 21.62 -14.29 -26.11
C ASN A 42 21.14 -13.90 -24.70
N THR A 43 21.63 -12.78 -24.17
CA THR A 43 21.25 -12.28 -22.85
C THR A 43 21.07 -10.77 -22.88
N ALA A 44 20.05 -10.27 -22.18
CA ALA A 44 19.77 -8.85 -21.99
C ALA A 44 19.49 -8.56 -20.51
N PHE A 45 19.73 -7.31 -20.09
CA PHE A 45 19.69 -6.93 -18.68
C PHE A 45 18.77 -5.73 -18.43
N SER A 46 18.09 -5.75 -17.28
CA SER A 46 17.23 -4.66 -16.80
C SER A 46 17.96 -3.33 -16.60
N LYS A 47 19.26 -3.35 -16.29
CA LYS A 47 20.08 -2.12 -16.20
C LYS A 47 20.10 -1.31 -17.51
N ASP A 48 19.88 -1.99 -18.65
CA ASP A 48 19.85 -1.41 -19.98
C ASP A 48 18.42 -1.02 -20.39
N LEU A 49 17.48 -0.99 -19.44
CA LEU A 49 16.11 -0.54 -19.64
C LEU A 49 16.07 0.89 -20.18
N THR A 50 15.34 1.05 -21.27
CA THR A 50 15.04 2.31 -21.93
C THR A 50 13.57 2.34 -22.32
N GLN A 51 13.06 3.53 -22.63
CA GLN A 51 11.65 3.75 -22.98
C GLN A 51 10.67 3.23 -21.90
N GLY A 52 11.10 3.21 -20.64
CA GLY A 52 10.24 2.95 -19.49
C GLY A 52 9.47 4.19 -19.07
N THR A 53 9.08 4.26 -17.80
CA THR A 53 8.36 5.39 -17.23
C THR A 53 9.19 6.67 -17.15
N HIS A 54 8.52 7.83 -17.14
CA HIS A 54 9.16 9.14 -17.01
C HIS A 54 8.68 9.94 -15.80
N SER A 55 7.48 9.65 -15.30
CA SER A 55 6.83 10.37 -14.19
C SER A 55 6.71 9.56 -12.90
N VAL A 56 6.81 8.23 -12.99
CA VAL A 56 6.69 7.32 -11.86
C VAL A 56 7.96 6.46 -11.75
N PHE A 57 8.49 6.32 -10.55
CA PHE A 57 9.72 5.60 -10.27
C PHE A 57 9.51 4.62 -9.12
N ALA A 58 10.35 3.57 -9.04
CA ALA A 58 10.29 2.56 -7.99
C ALA A 58 11.69 2.30 -7.43
N ASP A 59 11.76 1.83 -6.18
CA ASP A 59 12.98 1.31 -5.53
C ASP A 59 14.21 2.20 -5.74
N GLY A 60 14.30 3.33 -5.03
CA GLY A 60 15.43 4.26 -5.15
C GLY A 60 15.45 5.07 -6.45
N GLY A 61 14.28 5.47 -6.95
CA GLY A 61 14.16 6.37 -8.10
C GLY A 61 14.40 5.71 -9.47
N ASN A 62 14.29 4.39 -9.56
CA ASN A 62 14.51 3.68 -10.81
C ASN A 62 13.32 3.77 -11.77
N MET A 63 13.64 3.90 -13.06
CA MET A 63 12.69 3.80 -14.17
C MET A 63 12.00 2.43 -14.17
N ILE A 64 10.68 2.42 -14.27
CA ILE A 64 9.85 1.21 -14.25
C ILE A 64 9.69 0.65 -15.67
N ALA A 65 9.71 -0.68 -15.80
CA ALA A 65 9.43 -1.35 -17.06
C ALA A 65 7.92 -1.54 -17.26
N HIS A 66 7.47 -1.29 -18.48
CA HIS A 66 6.09 -1.51 -18.94
C HIS A 66 6.13 -2.02 -20.39
N ASN A 67 5.02 -2.51 -20.95
CA ASN A 67 5.00 -3.17 -22.27
C ASN A 67 5.72 -2.38 -23.40
N ALA A 68 5.60 -1.05 -23.43
CA ALA A 68 6.26 -0.25 -24.48
C ALA A 68 7.77 -0.03 -24.26
N SER A 69 8.35 -0.53 -23.17
CA SER A 69 9.77 -0.39 -22.85
C SER A 69 10.58 -1.54 -23.45
N CYS A 70 11.91 -1.40 -23.45
CA CYS A 70 12.80 -2.45 -23.91
C CYS A 70 14.14 -2.42 -23.17
N PHE A 71 14.88 -3.52 -23.20
CA PHE A 71 16.31 -3.50 -22.87
C PHE A 71 17.06 -3.14 -24.15
N ALA A 72 17.85 -2.07 -24.11
CA ALA A 72 18.38 -1.41 -25.31
C ALA A 72 19.29 -2.31 -26.16
N SER A 73 19.98 -3.26 -25.53
CA SER A 73 20.93 -4.15 -26.17
C SER A 73 20.94 -5.53 -25.54
N SER A 74 21.31 -6.53 -26.34
CA SER A 74 21.61 -7.90 -25.91
C SER A 74 23.06 -8.26 -26.23
N ILE A 75 23.58 -9.31 -25.58
CA ILE A 75 24.95 -9.81 -25.73
C ILE A 75 24.98 -11.34 -25.90
N LEU A 76 26.16 -11.89 -26.16
CA LEU A 76 26.49 -13.31 -26.40
C LEU A 76 26.26 -13.81 -27.84
N ASP A 77 25.84 -12.93 -28.75
CA ASP A 77 25.63 -13.16 -30.18
C ASP A 77 26.67 -12.44 -31.06
N GLU A 78 27.76 -11.91 -30.49
CA GLU A 78 28.68 -10.99 -31.17
C GLU A 78 29.43 -11.64 -32.35
N ALA A 79 29.65 -12.95 -32.30
CA ALA A 79 30.27 -13.70 -33.40
C ALA A 79 29.36 -13.77 -34.64
N GLY A 80 28.03 -13.69 -34.45
CA GLY A 80 27.03 -13.57 -35.51
C GLY A 80 26.94 -12.16 -36.09
N SER A 81 28.09 -11.56 -36.42
CA SER A 81 28.20 -10.13 -36.75
C SER A 81 27.52 -9.73 -38.07
N MET A 82 27.12 -10.67 -38.92
CA MET A 82 26.31 -10.41 -40.11
C MET A 82 24.80 -10.40 -39.82
N GLY A 83 24.44 -10.45 -38.54
CA GLY A 83 23.09 -10.29 -38.01
C GLY A 83 22.28 -11.58 -37.92
N GLY A 84 21.20 -11.53 -37.15
CA GLY A 84 20.21 -12.59 -37.03
C GLY A 84 19.65 -13.02 -38.38
N VAL A 85 19.32 -14.31 -38.53
CA VAL A 85 18.70 -14.83 -39.76
C VAL A 85 17.35 -14.18 -40.01
N VAL A 86 16.58 -13.90 -38.94
CA VAL A 86 15.28 -13.25 -39.01
C VAL A 86 15.41 -11.74 -38.86
N SER A 87 16.16 -11.27 -37.85
CA SER A 87 16.18 -9.84 -37.51
C SER A 87 17.13 -9.01 -38.39
N GLY A 88 18.13 -9.63 -39.01
CA GLY A 88 19.16 -8.93 -39.80
C GLY A 88 20.11 -8.04 -38.98
N VAL A 89 19.98 -8.01 -37.66
CA VAL A 89 20.78 -7.19 -36.74
C VAL A 89 21.49 -8.05 -35.70
N ASN A 90 22.50 -7.50 -35.03
CA ASN A 90 23.15 -8.13 -33.88
C ASN A 90 23.09 -7.21 -32.66
N ARG A 91 23.20 -7.78 -31.45
CA ARG A 91 23.24 -7.03 -30.18
C ARG A 91 22.06 -6.07 -29.97
N ALA A 92 20.92 -6.37 -30.58
CA ALA A 92 19.79 -5.46 -30.64
C ALA A 92 18.87 -5.60 -29.42
N ARG A 93 17.87 -4.72 -29.35
CA ARG A 93 16.97 -4.62 -28.19
C ARG A 93 16.18 -5.89 -27.89
N ALA A 94 15.82 -6.06 -26.62
CA ALA A 94 14.85 -7.05 -26.15
C ALA A 94 13.53 -6.38 -25.79
N GLU A 95 12.42 -6.90 -26.30
CA GLU A 95 11.07 -6.34 -26.18
C GLU A 95 10.13 -7.30 -25.42
N TRP A 96 9.17 -6.78 -24.67
CA TRP A 96 8.24 -7.61 -23.89
C TRP A 96 7.26 -8.41 -24.76
N ILE A 97 6.95 -9.63 -24.32
CA ILE A 97 5.91 -10.51 -24.88
C ILE A 97 4.72 -10.56 -23.92
N SER A 98 5.00 -10.72 -22.63
CA SER A 98 3.97 -10.72 -21.59
C SER A 98 4.20 -9.60 -20.60
N HIS A 99 3.14 -9.28 -19.86
CA HIS A 99 3.07 -8.19 -18.90
C HIS A 99 1.86 -8.43 -17.98
N SER A 100 1.67 -7.58 -16.96
CA SER A 100 0.47 -7.56 -16.13
C SER A 100 -0.80 -7.32 -16.97
N PHE A 101 -1.96 -7.75 -16.45
CA PHE A 101 -3.27 -7.55 -17.09
C PHE A 101 -4.08 -6.42 -16.42
N ASP A 102 -3.74 -6.07 -15.19
CA ASP A 102 -4.53 -5.21 -14.31
C ASP A 102 -3.73 -4.06 -13.70
N VAL A 103 -2.40 -4.15 -13.64
CA VAL A 103 -1.54 -3.08 -13.14
C VAL A 103 -0.85 -2.36 -14.29
N PHE A 104 -1.02 -1.03 -14.30
CA PHE A 104 -0.53 -0.16 -15.36
C PHE A 104 0.29 1.00 -14.78
N PHE A 105 1.38 1.33 -15.45
CA PHE A 105 2.14 2.56 -15.23
C PHE A 105 2.05 3.41 -16.48
N GLU A 106 1.70 4.69 -16.33
CA GLU A 106 1.54 5.62 -17.46
C GLU A 106 0.63 5.05 -18.57
N ARG A 107 -0.48 4.40 -18.15
CA ARG A 107 -1.46 3.73 -19.03
C ARG A 107 -0.91 2.54 -19.83
N LYS A 108 0.27 2.01 -19.47
CA LYS A 108 0.89 0.85 -20.10
C LYS A 108 1.03 -0.29 -19.08
N PRO A 109 0.79 -1.55 -19.48
CA PRO A 109 0.87 -2.68 -18.54
C PRO A 109 2.27 -2.84 -17.95
N ALA A 110 2.35 -3.10 -16.64
CA ALA A 110 3.60 -3.31 -15.93
C ALA A 110 4.32 -4.62 -16.34
N CYS A 111 5.65 -4.60 -16.40
CA CYS A 111 6.46 -5.80 -16.68
C CYS A 111 7.12 -6.30 -15.40
N ARG A 112 7.17 -7.61 -15.21
CA ARG A 112 7.45 -8.25 -13.92
C ARG A 112 8.42 -9.43 -14.07
N LEU A 113 8.84 -9.97 -12.94
CA LEU A 113 9.44 -11.30 -12.86
C LEU A 113 8.62 -12.31 -13.68
N THR A 114 9.29 -13.23 -14.40
CA THR A 114 8.72 -14.24 -15.30
C THR A 114 8.05 -13.73 -16.58
N ASP A 115 7.98 -12.42 -16.81
CA ASP A 115 7.45 -11.90 -18.07
C ASP A 115 8.42 -12.19 -19.23
N LYS A 116 7.87 -12.65 -20.35
CA LYS A 116 8.62 -13.18 -21.51
C LYS A 116 9.09 -12.04 -22.41
N MET A 117 10.16 -12.29 -23.16
CA MET A 117 10.73 -11.27 -24.05
C MET A 117 11.15 -11.83 -25.40
N PHE A 118 10.95 -11.03 -26.46
CA PHE A 118 11.70 -11.15 -27.68
C PHE A 118 13.11 -10.61 -27.45
N MET A 119 14.10 -11.19 -28.10
CA MET A 119 15.50 -10.81 -27.96
C MET A 119 16.11 -10.55 -29.33
N ASN A 120 17.12 -9.69 -29.39
CA ASN A 120 17.84 -9.33 -30.62
C ASN A 120 16.92 -8.85 -31.75
N SER A 121 16.00 -7.93 -31.45
CA SER A 121 14.93 -7.50 -32.37
C SER A 121 14.14 -8.67 -32.96
N ARG A 122 13.68 -9.57 -32.08
CA ARG A 122 12.83 -10.73 -32.39
C ARG A 122 13.50 -11.83 -33.22
N ASN A 123 14.83 -11.91 -33.22
CA ASN A 123 15.53 -13.06 -33.81
C ASN A 123 15.39 -14.32 -32.96
N THR A 124 15.33 -14.14 -31.64
CA THR A 124 15.08 -15.22 -30.68
C THR A 124 14.14 -14.75 -29.56
N VAL A 125 13.83 -15.65 -28.64
CA VAL A 125 12.89 -15.45 -27.54
C VAL A 125 13.43 -16.00 -26.23
N ASN A 126 13.03 -15.35 -25.15
CA ASN A 126 13.03 -15.88 -23.80
C ASN A 126 11.60 -16.26 -23.42
N LEU A 127 11.29 -17.56 -23.46
CA LEU A 127 9.99 -18.11 -23.05
C LEU A 127 9.97 -18.53 -21.57
N ALA A 128 11.13 -18.62 -20.91
CA ALA A 128 11.20 -18.88 -19.46
C ALA A 128 10.83 -17.62 -18.65
N GLY A 129 10.97 -16.44 -19.27
CA GLY A 129 10.67 -15.16 -18.65
C GLY A 129 11.89 -14.48 -18.03
N LEU A 130 11.73 -13.21 -17.70
CA LEU A 130 12.72 -12.43 -16.96
C LEU A 130 13.01 -13.10 -15.61
N LEU A 131 14.29 -13.27 -15.29
CA LEU A 131 14.74 -13.73 -13.99
C LEU A 131 15.26 -12.54 -13.18
N GLN A 132 14.67 -12.31 -12.02
CA GLN A 132 15.13 -11.34 -11.03
C GLN A 132 14.86 -11.90 -9.63
N GLU A 133 15.22 -11.17 -8.59
CA GLU A 133 14.93 -11.59 -7.23
C GLU A 133 13.40 -11.70 -7.03
N ALA A 134 12.97 -12.77 -6.37
CA ALA A 134 11.56 -12.95 -6.05
C ALA A 134 11.14 -11.96 -4.97
N LEU A 135 9.83 -11.79 -4.81
CA LEU A 135 9.33 -11.04 -3.66
C LEU A 135 9.82 -11.79 -2.42
N ASN A 136 10.48 -11.08 -1.52
CA ASN A 136 10.84 -11.66 -0.24
C ASN A 136 9.55 -11.82 0.57
N LYS A 137 8.86 -12.94 0.35
CA LYS A 137 7.57 -13.23 0.96
C LYS A 137 7.67 -13.22 2.48
N SER A 138 8.81 -13.64 3.06
CA SER A 138 9.02 -13.53 4.50
C SER A 138 9.08 -12.11 5.03
N ILE A 139 9.53 -11.13 4.23
CA ILE A 139 9.49 -9.72 4.63
C ILE A 139 8.06 -9.20 4.60
N LYS A 140 7.31 -9.43 3.51
CA LYS A 140 5.92 -8.95 3.41
C LYS A 140 5.00 -9.60 4.43
N ASP A 141 5.12 -10.91 4.62
CA ASP A 141 4.34 -11.63 5.63
C ASP A 141 4.66 -11.07 7.04
N PHE A 142 5.91 -10.64 7.28
CA PHE A 142 6.29 -9.99 8.53
C PHE A 142 5.76 -8.56 8.65
N GLU A 143 5.82 -7.74 7.60
CA GLU A 143 5.25 -6.39 7.54
C GLU A 143 3.74 -6.41 7.84
N GLU A 144 3.00 -7.34 7.24
CA GLU A 144 1.56 -7.55 7.52
C GLU A 144 1.33 -7.92 9.00
N LEU A 145 2.21 -8.74 9.58
CA LEU A 145 2.12 -9.18 10.96
C LEU A 145 2.41 -8.04 11.95
N ILE A 146 3.45 -7.23 11.71
CA ILE A 146 3.74 -6.06 12.56
C ILE A 146 2.66 -5.00 12.43
N CYS A 147 2.08 -4.78 11.24
CA CYS A 147 0.92 -3.90 11.07
C CYS A 147 -0.26 -4.33 11.93
N LYS A 148 -0.57 -5.64 11.93
CA LYS A 148 -1.64 -6.20 12.78
C LYS A 148 -1.37 -5.96 14.26
N TRP A 149 -0.16 -6.31 14.74
CA TRP A 149 0.21 -6.16 16.15
C TRP A 149 0.26 -4.70 16.59
N ALA A 150 0.85 -3.82 15.78
CA ALA A 150 0.92 -2.40 16.05
C ALA A 150 -0.48 -1.79 16.13
N LYS A 151 -1.41 -2.17 15.24
CA LYS A 151 -2.81 -1.73 15.30
C LYS A 151 -3.51 -2.20 16.57
N GLU A 152 -3.34 -3.45 16.97
CA GLU A 152 -3.88 -3.96 18.24
C GLU A 152 -3.38 -3.14 19.43
N CYS A 153 -2.07 -2.86 19.47
CA CYS A 153 -1.45 -2.03 20.50
C CYS A 153 -1.98 -0.58 20.48
N TYR A 154 -2.08 0.02 19.30
CA TYR A 154 -2.60 1.37 19.13
C TYR A 154 -4.05 1.49 19.65
N LEU A 155 -4.92 0.57 19.23
CA LEU A 155 -6.33 0.55 19.65
C LEU A 155 -6.50 0.32 21.16
N GLU A 156 -5.71 -0.59 21.75
CA GLU A 156 -5.74 -0.86 23.19
C GLU A 156 -5.39 0.40 24.00
N HIS A 157 -4.39 1.16 23.55
CA HIS A 157 -4.01 2.42 24.17
C HIS A 157 -5.03 3.53 23.91
N CYS A 158 -5.60 3.61 22.71
CA CYS A 158 -6.66 4.56 22.36
C CYS A 158 -7.86 4.48 23.30
N ASN A 159 -8.31 3.26 23.58
CA ASN A 159 -9.43 3.00 24.49
C ASN A 159 -9.11 3.24 25.97
N ARG A 160 -7.84 3.48 26.31
CA ARG A 160 -7.36 3.75 27.68
C ARG A 160 -6.95 5.21 27.91
N LEU A 161 -6.90 6.04 26.86
CA LEU A 161 -6.61 7.48 26.96
C LEU A 161 -7.68 8.17 27.82
N GLY A 162 -7.30 8.47 29.07
CA GLY A 162 -8.17 9.07 30.10
C GLY A 162 -8.09 8.36 31.45
N SER A 163 -7.56 7.13 31.50
CA SER A 163 -7.19 6.47 32.76
C SER A 163 -5.78 6.93 33.15
N LYS A 164 -5.67 7.98 33.96
CA LYS A 164 -4.47 8.22 34.81
C LYS A 164 -4.43 7.19 35.97
N GLY A 165 -4.77 5.94 35.69
CA GLY A 165 -4.77 4.83 36.63
C GLY A 165 -3.56 3.96 36.35
N SER A 166 -2.78 3.70 37.39
CA SER A 166 -1.55 2.92 37.47
C SER A 166 -1.70 1.42 37.13
N GLY A 167 -2.54 1.05 36.16
CA GLY A 167 -2.87 -0.33 35.79
C GLY A 167 -2.78 -0.62 34.28
N ALA A 168 -2.29 0.30 33.45
CA ALA A 168 -2.01 -0.02 32.05
C ALA A 168 -0.80 -0.96 31.97
N LYS A 169 -0.94 -2.10 31.27
CA LYS A 169 0.13 -3.09 31.08
C LYS A 169 1.36 -2.48 30.37
N TYR A 170 1.13 -1.48 29.53
CA TYR A 170 2.13 -0.84 28.67
C TYR A 170 2.15 0.68 28.87
N ALA A 171 3.35 1.28 28.90
CA ALA A 171 3.54 2.73 28.98
C ALA A 171 3.54 3.38 27.59
N HIS A 172 4.13 2.72 26.60
CA HIS A 172 4.23 3.19 25.22
C HIS A 172 3.72 2.14 24.21
N PHE A 173 3.23 2.58 23.05
CA PHE A 173 2.76 1.67 21.99
C PHE A 173 3.86 0.71 21.54
N GLN A 174 5.09 1.20 21.50
CA GLN A 174 6.29 0.43 21.15
C GLN A 174 6.58 -0.70 22.15
N ASP A 175 6.32 -0.50 23.45
CA ASP A 175 6.48 -1.57 24.46
C ASP A 175 5.52 -2.73 24.18
N CYS A 176 4.27 -2.42 23.82
CA CYS A 176 3.27 -3.42 23.46
C CYS A 176 3.67 -4.21 22.20
N LEU A 177 4.13 -3.51 21.16
CA LEU A 177 4.60 -4.16 19.93
C LEU A 177 5.81 -5.06 20.21
N ASN A 178 6.76 -4.56 21.01
CA ASN A 178 7.95 -5.30 21.41
C ASN A 178 7.63 -6.60 22.14
N ASP A 179 6.62 -6.59 23.01
CA ASP A 179 6.15 -7.80 23.69
C ASP A 179 5.51 -8.78 22.72
N LYS A 180 4.66 -8.32 21.80
CA LYS A 180 4.03 -9.19 20.79
C LYS A 180 5.06 -9.86 19.88
N ILE A 181 6.07 -9.11 19.42
CA ILE A 181 7.19 -9.66 18.65
C ILE A 181 7.90 -10.74 19.47
N ARG A 182 8.20 -10.48 20.75
CA ARG A 182 8.90 -11.44 21.61
C ARG A 182 8.07 -12.70 21.89
N GLU A 183 6.77 -12.57 22.11
CA GLU A 183 5.88 -13.72 22.33
C GLU A 183 5.88 -14.68 21.11
N ASP A 184 5.94 -14.12 19.90
CA ASP A 184 5.97 -14.89 18.66
C ASP A 184 7.37 -15.47 18.37
N THR A 185 8.42 -14.64 18.46
CA THR A 185 9.74 -14.96 17.93
C THR A 185 10.79 -15.35 18.98
N TYR A 186 10.52 -15.18 20.28
CA TYR A 186 11.48 -15.51 21.35
C TYR A 186 11.06 -16.79 22.08
N ARG A 187 12.07 -17.60 22.47
CA ARG A 187 11.93 -18.70 23.44
C ARG A 187 13.05 -18.60 24.47
N GLY A 188 12.71 -18.81 25.74
CA GLY A 188 13.67 -18.66 26.85
C GLY A 188 14.29 -17.26 26.97
N GLY A 189 13.62 -16.22 26.46
CA GLY A 189 14.07 -14.82 26.50
C GLY A 189 15.11 -14.45 25.43
N ARG A 190 15.24 -15.24 24.36
CA ARG A 190 16.17 -14.99 23.23
C ARG A 190 15.43 -15.13 21.91
N PRO A 191 15.83 -14.39 20.86
CA PRO A 191 15.24 -14.54 19.54
C PRO A 191 15.55 -15.95 19.00
N GLU A 192 14.53 -16.76 18.76
CA GLU A 192 14.66 -18.00 17.99
C GLU A 192 14.41 -17.67 16.52
N GLY A 193 15.49 -17.39 15.79
CA GLY A 193 15.44 -17.21 14.34
C GLY A 193 15.61 -15.76 13.89
N ARG A 194 14.91 -15.43 12.81
CA ARG A 194 15.22 -14.33 11.89
C ARG A 194 14.87 -12.93 12.39
N VAL A 195 14.25 -12.75 13.56
CA VAL A 195 13.72 -11.44 13.99
C VAL A 195 14.19 -11.15 15.40
N ALA A 196 14.79 -9.97 15.59
CA ALA A 196 15.15 -9.46 16.91
C ALA A 196 14.66 -8.03 17.07
N ASN A 197 14.14 -7.70 18.25
CA ASN A 197 13.74 -6.34 18.58
C ASN A 197 14.74 -5.64 19.49
N GLU A 198 14.75 -4.31 19.43
CA GLU A 198 15.51 -3.45 20.33
C GLU A 198 17.03 -3.75 20.31
N VAL A 199 17.57 -3.91 19.10
CA VAL A 199 18.96 -4.31 18.86
C VAL A 199 19.87 -3.09 18.94
N SER A 200 20.85 -3.14 19.84
CA SER A 200 21.85 -2.09 19.97
C SER A 200 22.98 -2.28 18.96
N PHE A 201 23.45 -1.18 18.39
CA PHE A 201 24.62 -1.07 17.53
C PHE A 201 25.64 -0.13 18.14
N GLU A 202 26.92 -0.45 17.97
CA GLU A 202 28.04 0.38 18.41
C GLU A 202 29.06 0.54 17.26
N LYS A 203 29.85 1.61 17.31
CA LYS A 203 30.94 1.80 16.34
C LYS A 203 32.19 1.08 16.80
N ILE A 204 32.67 0.14 15.99
CA ILE A 204 33.93 -0.58 16.16
C ILE A 204 34.79 -0.27 14.93
N ASP A 205 35.98 0.30 15.15
CA ASP A 205 36.91 0.69 14.08
C ASP A 205 36.27 1.54 12.96
N GLY A 206 35.34 2.42 13.35
CA GLY A 206 34.65 3.34 12.44
C GLY A 206 33.45 2.74 11.72
N LYS A 207 33.16 1.44 11.89
CA LYS A 207 32.00 0.76 11.33
C LYS A 207 30.95 0.47 12.38
N TRP A 208 29.68 0.54 12.01
CA TRP A 208 28.59 0.09 12.86
C TRP A 208 28.53 -1.43 12.93
N CYS A 209 28.48 -1.97 14.14
CA CYS A 209 28.35 -3.40 14.41
C CYS A 209 27.23 -3.65 15.41
N PRO A 210 26.42 -4.72 15.22
CA PRO A 210 25.43 -5.10 16.21
C PRO A 210 26.13 -5.58 17.49
N VAL A 211 25.58 -5.20 18.64
CA VAL A 211 26.06 -5.64 19.93
C VAL A 211 25.60 -7.07 20.16
N MET A 212 26.53 -8.01 20.18
CA MET A 212 26.25 -9.44 20.36
C MET A 212 26.18 -9.84 21.84
N SER A 213 25.47 -10.92 22.14
CA SER A 213 25.32 -11.43 23.50
C SER A 213 26.62 -12.07 24.01
N LYS A 214 27.07 -11.64 25.19
CA LYS A 214 28.26 -12.22 25.85
C LYS A 214 28.11 -13.70 26.21
N LYS A 215 26.86 -14.17 26.40
CA LYS A 215 26.56 -15.57 26.78
C LYS A 215 26.35 -16.48 25.58
N SER A 216 26.00 -15.90 24.43
CA SER A 216 25.64 -16.59 23.19
C SER A 216 26.06 -15.69 22.03
N PRO A 217 27.34 -15.75 21.60
CA PRO A 217 27.90 -14.86 20.58
C PRO A 217 27.16 -14.91 19.24
N GLU A 218 26.43 -15.98 18.98
CA GLU A 218 25.56 -16.19 17.81
C GLU A 218 24.26 -15.37 17.83
N ASN A 219 23.93 -14.71 18.95
CA ASN A 219 22.68 -13.98 19.14
C ASN A 219 22.92 -12.51 19.45
N PHE A 220 22.00 -11.63 19.03
CA PHE A 220 21.99 -10.23 19.42
C PHE A 220 21.84 -10.08 20.94
N SER A 221 22.42 -9.01 21.48
CA SER A 221 22.32 -8.68 22.90
C SER A 221 20.91 -8.20 23.24
N THR A 222 20.30 -8.80 24.26
CA THR A 222 19.03 -8.35 24.85
C THR A 222 19.25 -7.32 25.96
N ASN A 223 20.46 -6.79 26.11
CA ASN A 223 20.78 -5.80 27.14
C ASN A 223 19.97 -4.51 26.88
N PRO A 224 19.21 -4.00 27.87
CA PRO A 224 18.48 -2.74 27.70
C PRO A 224 19.39 -1.51 27.57
N TYR A 225 20.68 -1.63 27.90
CA TYR A 225 21.63 -0.54 27.81
C TYR A 225 22.40 -0.55 26.50
N THR A 226 22.21 0.50 25.70
CA THR A 226 23.00 0.77 24.49
C THR A 226 24.36 1.38 24.87
N PRO A 227 25.47 0.92 24.28
CA PRO A 227 26.78 1.52 24.50
C PRO A 227 26.81 3.03 24.23
N SER A 228 27.73 3.75 24.87
CA SER A 228 27.86 5.20 24.68
C SER A 228 28.14 5.54 23.22
N GLY A 229 27.36 6.47 22.65
CA GLY A 229 27.42 6.81 21.22
C GLY A 229 26.81 5.77 20.28
N GLY A 230 26.31 4.66 20.83
CA GLY A 230 25.56 3.65 20.10
C GLY A 230 24.15 4.09 19.74
N ARG A 231 23.50 3.28 18.91
CA ARG A 231 22.10 3.44 18.50
C ARG A 231 21.34 2.16 18.76
N ARG A 232 20.03 2.27 18.96
CA ARG A 232 19.15 1.11 19.20
C ARG A 232 18.04 1.14 18.17
N LEU A 233 17.94 0.06 17.41
CA LEU A 233 17.00 -0.10 16.32
C LEU A 233 15.85 -0.99 16.77
N ASP A 234 14.65 -0.67 16.32
CA ASP A 234 13.43 -1.29 16.83
C ASP A 234 13.32 -2.75 16.41
N ILE A 235 13.56 -3.06 15.13
CA ILE A 235 13.45 -4.42 14.60
C ILE A 235 14.57 -4.70 13.60
N VAL A 236 15.24 -5.84 13.77
CA VAL A 236 16.28 -6.34 12.87
C VAL A 236 15.90 -7.73 12.37
N LEU A 237 15.91 -7.91 11.06
CA LEU A 237 15.71 -9.20 10.40
C LEU A 237 17.05 -9.75 9.93
N SER A 238 17.34 -10.99 10.28
CA SER A 238 18.56 -11.70 9.88
C SER A 238 18.26 -13.05 9.21
N ASP A 239 19.16 -13.51 8.36
CA ASP A 239 19.20 -14.87 7.85
C ASP A 239 20.59 -15.47 8.15
N GLY A 240 20.66 -16.28 9.20
CA GLY A 240 21.93 -16.64 9.81
C GLY A 240 22.63 -15.42 10.40
N ASP A 241 23.91 -15.24 10.09
CA ASP A 241 24.72 -14.12 10.57
C ASP A 241 24.51 -12.82 9.77
N LYS A 242 23.76 -12.89 8.66
CA LYS A 242 23.56 -11.74 7.78
C LYS A 242 22.30 -10.97 8.15
N ILE A 243 22.44 -9.67 8.41
CA ILE A 243 21.31 -8.75 8.52
C ILE A 243 20.73 -8.52 7.13
N THR A 244 19.42 -8.68 7.00
CA THR A 244 18.68 -8.53 5.74
C THR A 244 17.88 -7.25 5.71
N ARG A 245 17.25 -6.88 6.84
CA ARG A 245 16.46 -5.65 6.93
C ARG A 245 16.47 -5.08 8.34
N ILE A 246 16.40 -3.77 8.45
CA ILE A 246 16.32 -3.02 9.69
C ILE A 246 15.11 -2.10 9.58
N TYR A 247 14.25 -2.13 10.60
CA TYR A 247 13.11 -1.22 10.72
C TYR A 247 13.31 -0.32 11.94
N ASP A 248 13.04 0.96 11.76
CA ASP A 248 12.69 1.88 12.84
C ASP A 248 11.21 2.23 12.65
N VAL A 249 10.37 1.85 13.61
CA VAL A 249 8.92 1.91 13.47
C VAL A 249 8.38 3.19 14.09
N LYS A 250 7.45 3.84 13.40
CA LYS A 250 6.84 5.09 13.85
C LYS A 250 5.35 4.94 14.01
N PHE A 251 4.90 5.16 15.24
CA PHE A 251 3.48 5.27 15.57
C PHE A 251 2.97 6.69 15.26
N PRO A 252 1.64 6.87 15.16
CA PRO A 252 1.03 8.19 14.96
C PRO A 252 1.61 9.28 15.87
N GLY A 253 2.15 10.34 15.25
CA GLY A 253 2.75 11.48 15.96
C GLY A 253 4.18 11.27 16.49
N ASP A 254 4.81 10.12 16.22
CA ASP A 254 6.24 9.89 16.44
C ASP A 254 7.05 10.22 15.18
N ASP A 255 8.25 10.76 15.35
CA ASP A 255 9.11 11.19 14.25
C ASP A 255 10.60 11.07 14.65
N PHE A 256 11.48 11.14 13.67
CA PHE A 256 12.91 11.05 13.87
C PHE A 256 13.49 12.31 14.51
N ALA A 257 14.39 12.13 15.47
CA ALA A 257 15.23 13.21 15.94
C ALA A 257 16.21 13.65 14.84
N PRO A 258 16.66 14.92 14.84
CA PRO A 258 17.64 15.39 13.87
C PRO A 258 18.90 14.52 13.81
N GLY A 259 19.27 14.06 12.61
CA GLY A 259 20.44 13.20 12.37
C GLY A 259 20.25 11.73 12.78
N GLN A 260 19.06 11.33 13.22
CA GLN A 260 18.78 9.93 13.55
C GLN A 260 18.65 9.07 12.28
N LEU A 261 17.92 9.56 11.27
CA LEU A 261 17.71 8.86 10.01
C LEU A 261 19.03 8.56 9.29
N GLU A 262 19.88 9.57 9.12
CA GLU A 262 21.22 9.42 8.51
C GLU A 262 22.06 8.37 9.25
N ALA A 263 22.03 8.37 10.58
CA ALA A 263 22.77 7.37 11.36
C ALA A 263 22.24 5.94 11.15
N TYR A 264 20.94 5.78 10.89
CA TYR A 264 20.33 4.47 10.64
C TYR A 264 20.60 3.96 9.22
N GLU A 265 20.60 4.85 8.24
CA GLU A 265 21.04 4.55 6.88
C GLU A 265 22.50 4.09 6.87
N ASP A 266 23.39 4.78 7.60
CA ASP A 266 24.79 4.39 7.79
C ASP A 266 24.92 3.00 8.42
N ILE A 267 24.11 2.72 9.45
CA ILE A 267 24.11 1.40 10.13
C ILE A 267 23.71 0.30 9.15
N ALA A 268 22.65 0.50 8.37
CA ALA A 268 22.19 -0.50 7.41
C ALA A 268 23.21 -0.71 6.28
N ALA A 269 23.85 0.37 5.82
CA ALA A 269 24.92 0.29 4.83
C ALA A 269 26.12 -0.53 5.33
N ASP A 270 26.58 -0.28 6.57
CA ASP A 270 27.68 -1.04 7.18
C ASP A 270 27.30 -2.50 7.46
N ALA A 271 26.03 -2.76 7.79
CA ALA A 271 25.49 -4.11 8.01
C ALA A 271 25.18 -4.87 6.71
N GLU A 272 25.35 -4.23 5.54
CA GLU A 272 24.94 -4.75 4.23
C GLU A 272 23.45 -5.17 4.16
N GLY A 273 22.61 -4.52 4.96
CA GLY A 273 21.15 -4.72 5.00
C GLY A 273 20.39 -3.53 4.43
N ASP A 274 19.09 -3.68 4.22
CA ASP A 274 18.22 -2.56 3.83
C ASP A 274 17.59 -1.89 5.07
N PHE A 275 17.50 -0.56 5.06
CA PHE A 275 16.80 0.21 6.10
C PHE A 275 15.37 0.55 5.67
N SER A 276 14.45 0.67 6.63
CA SER A 276 13.06 1.07 6.44
C SER A 276 12.61 1.97 7.59
N ASP A 277 12.26 3.21 7.28
CA ASP A 277 11.56 4.16 8.15
C ASP A 277 10.05 3.86 8.11
N TYR A 278 9.60 3.00 9.02
CA TYR A 278 8.31 2.33 8.90
C TYR A 278 7.21 3.08 9.65
N PHE A 279 6.55 4.03 8.97
CA PHE A 279 5.41 4.77 9.51
C PHE A 279 4.13 3.93 9.38
N PHE A 280 3.58 3.49 10.51
CA PHE A 280 2.39 2.60 10.50
C PHE A 280 1.16 3.25 9.83
N GLU A 281 1.01 4.58 9.91
CA GLU A 281 -0.09 5.30 9.25
C GLU A 281 0.01 5.29 7.72
N GLU A 282 1.21 5.17 7.18
CA GLU A 282 1.48 5.21 5.74
C GLU A 282 1.58 3.81 5.15
N GLU A 283 2.22 2.89 5.88
CA GLU A 283 2.55 1.55 5.40
C GLU A 283 1.39 0.55 5.60
N CYS A 284 0.56 0.73 6.64
CA CYS A 284 -0.53 -0.20 6.94
C CYS A 284 -1.86 0.22 6.30
N SER A 285 -2.28 -0.52 5.28
CA SER A 285 -3.51 -0.25 4.51
C SER A 285 -4.80 -0.05 5.34
N ASP A 286 -4.94 -0.72 6.48
CA ASP A 286 -6.14 -0.67 7.33
C ASP A 286 -5.93 0.15 8.63
N TRP A 287 -4.98 1.08 8.67
CA TRP A 287 -4.74 1.89 9.87
C TRP A 287 -5.90 2.86 10.16
N PRO A 288 -6.38 2.98 11.41
CA PRO A 288 -7.46 3.91 11.74
C PRO A 288 -7.00 5.37 11.61
N PRO A 289 -7.78 6.26 10.95
CA PRO A 289 -7.37 7.65 10.70
C PRO A 289 -7.35 8.52 11.96
N GLU A 290 -8.13 8.14 12.98
CA GLU A 290 -8.11 8.78 14.28
C GLU A 290 -8.17 7.71 15.36
N CYS A 291 -7.57 8.01 16.50
CA CYS A 291 -7.60 7.19 17.70
C CYS A 291 -9.05 7.05 18.21
N PRO A 292 -9.67 5.86 18.14
CA PRO A 292 -11.07 5.71 18.53
C PRO A 292 -11.19 5.87 20.05
N ASN A 293 -11.98 6.86 20.48
CA ASN A 293 -12.34 7.03 21.88
C ASN A 293 -13.70 6.35 22.13
N GLU A 294 -13.68 5.09 22.57
CA GLU A 294 -14.89 4.33 22.88
C GLU A 294 -15.82 5.03 23.88
N LYS A 295 -15.28 5.85 24.82
CA LYS A 295 -16.12 6.64 25.74
C LYS A 295 -16.87 7.75 25.02
N ARG A 296 -16.19 8.52 24.14
CA ARG A 296 -16.85 9.57 23.36
C ARG A 296 -17.90 8.98 22.42
N ALA A 297 -17.59 7.86 21.77
CA ALA A 297 -18.54 7.15 20.90
C ALA A 297 -19.72 6.56 21.69
N ALA A 298 -19.51 6.10 22.93
CA ALA A 298 -20.58 5.63 23.82
C ALA A 298 -21.44 6.79 24.35
N GLU A 299 -20.83 7.93 24.69
CA GLU A 299 -21.52 9.17 25.10
C GLU A 299 -22.34 9.77 23.96
N GLU A 300 -21.80 9.81 22.74
CA GLU A 300 -22.53 10.23 21.53
C GLU A 300 -23.70 9.28 21.23
N ARG A 301 -23.51 7.96 21.37
CA ARG A 301 -24.59 6.97 21.24
C ARG A 301 -25.61 7.04 22.37
N ALA A 302 -25.22 7.45 23.58
CA ALA A 302 -26.12 7.63 24.71
C ALA A 302 -26.93 8.92 24.58
N THR A 303 -26.30 10.00 24.14
CA THR A 303 -26.95 11.28 23.82
C THR A 303 -27.94 11.12 22.66
N ALA A 304 -27.59 10.33 21.64
CA ALA A 304 -28.49 9.99 20.53
C ALA A 304 -29.67 9.06 20.92
N ARG A 305 -29.67 8.47 22.13
CA ARG A 305 -30.74 7.59 22.63
C ARG A 305 -31.67 8.26 23.64
N GLN A 306 -31.39 9.49 24.06
CA GLN A 306 -32.34 10.24 24.88
C GLN A 306 -33.38 10.86 23.95
N PRO A 307 -34.68 10.51 24.08
CA PRO A 307 -35.73 11.30 23.44
C PRO A 307 -35.67 12.70 24.05
N GLU A 308 -35.70 13.75 23.23
CA GLU A 308 -35.98 15.10 23.72
C GLU A 308 -37.29 15.05 24.51
N GLU A 309 -37.22 15.26 25.82
CA GLU A 309 -38.39 15.48 26.66
C GLU A 309 -38.92 16.88 26.30
N GLU A 310 -39.68 16.96 25.20
CA GLU A 310 -40.51 18.13 24.93
C GLU A 310 -41.52 18.25 26.07
N THR A 311 -41.36 19.31 26.85
CA THR A 311 -42.28 19.68 27.92
C THR A 311 -43.60 20.12 27.28
N GLU A 312 -44.54 19.19 27.22
CA GLU A 312 -45.91 19.41 26.76
C GLU A 312 -46.61 20.42 27.69
N LYS A 313 -46.66 21.69 27.25
CA LYS A 313 -47.54 22.69 27.85
C LYS A 313 -48.97 22.38 27.40
N SER A 314 -49.81 22.06 28.37
CA SER A 314 -51.24 21.88 28.20
C SER A 314 -51.90 23.14 27.62
N VAL A 315 -52.59 22.97 26.49
CA VAL A 315 -53.52 23.95 25.92
C VAL A 315 -54.90 23.28 25.85
N GLU A 316 -55.87 23.88 26.54
CA GLU A 316 -57.28 23.44 26.54
C GLU A 316 -57.96 23.69 25.18
N PRO A 317 -59.04 22.96 24.84
CA PRO A 317 -59.48 22.79 23.46
C PRO A 317 -60.46 23.89 23.02
N GLU A 318 -60.27 24.43 21.82
CA GLU A 318 -61.30 25.23 21.15
C GLU A 318 -61.57 24.68 19.73
N GLU A 319 -62.86 24.61 19.42
CA GLU A 319 -63.58 23.94 18.31
C GLU A 319 -62.81 23.61 17.00
N THR A 320 -62.83 22.34 16.63
CA THR A 320 -62.38 21.82 15.33
C THR A 320 -63.47 21.96 14.26
N ASP A 321 -63.16 22.74 13.22
CA ASP A 321 -63.96 22.87 12.00
C ASP A 321 -63.75 21.63 11.09
N TRP A 322 -64.72 20.72 11.09
CA TRP A 322 -64.70 19.41 10.42
C TRP A 322 -64.66 19.46 8.88
N LEU A 323 -64.72 20.64 8.26
CA LEU A 323 -64.69 20.81 6.80
C LEU A 323 -63.28 20.68 6.19
N LEU A 324 -62.21 20.98 6.94
CA LEU A 324 -60.83 20.91 6.43
C LEU A 324 -60.30 19.46 6.34
N VAL A 325 -60.78 18.56 7.19
CA VAL A 325 -60.34 17.16 7.22
C VAL A 325 -60.87 16.38 6.00
N ALA A 326 -62.03 16.76 5.46
CA ALA A 326 -62.62 16.09 4.30
C ALA A 326 -61.88 16.36 2.97
N GLN A 327 -61.15 17.47 2.85
CA GLN A 327 -60.43 17.80 1.62
C GLN A 327 -59.07 17.10 1.49
N VAL A 328 -58.44 16.70 2.60
CA VAL A 328 -57.12 16.06 2.58
C VAL A 328 -57.20 14.57 2.25
N VAL A 329 -58.31 13.90 2.58
CA VAL A 329 -58.47 12.44 2.37
C VAL A 329 -58.70 12.07 0.89
N LEU A 330 -59.18 13.00 0.06
CA LEU A 330 -59.46 12.73 -1.36
C LEU A 330 -58.23 12.86 -2.28
N ALA A 331 -57.09 13.35 -1.77
CA ALA A 331 -55.86 13.50 -2.55
C ALA A 331 -54.92 12.28 -2.49
N VAL A 332 -55.17 11.31 -1.60
CA VAL A 332 -54.26 10.17 -1.37
C VAL A 332 -54.67 8.91 -2.17
N ALA A 333 -55.81 8.91 -2.85
CA ALA A 333 -56.34 7.72 -3.53
C ALA A 333 -56.00 7.59 -5.04
N ALA A 334 -55.11 8.43 -5.60
CA ALA A 334 -54.90 8.46 -7.06
C ALA A 334 -53.46 8.26 -7.56
N THR A 335 -52.48 7.89 -6.72
CA THR A 335 -51.09 7.72 -7.21
C THR A 335 -50.36 6.49 -6.64
N VAL A 336 -51.06 5.37 -6.49
CA VAL A 336 -50.43 4.05 -6.30
C VAL A 336 -50.87 3.13 -7.44
N CYS A 337 -50.15 3.20 -8.57
CA CYS A 337 -49.58 2.05 -9.29
C CYS A 337 -49.00 2.45 -10.67
N PRO A 338 -47.96 1.74 -11.14
CA PRO A 338 -46.99 2.21 -12.13
C PRO A 338 -47.35 1.75 -13.56
N LEU A 339 -46.95 2.52 -14.59
CA LEU A 339 -47.04 2.09 -15.99
C LEU A 339 -45.93 2.74 -16.84
N ASP A 340 -45.18 1.85 -17.50
CA ASP A 340 -44.06 2.07 -18.42
C ASP A 340 -44.39 2.91 -19.67
N GLY A 341 -43.40 3.67 -20.16
CA GLY A 341 -43.29 4.04 -21.59
C GLY A 341 -42.77 5.45 -21.88
N PRO A 342 -41.84 5.65 -22.84
CA PRO A 342 -41.36 6.97 -23.24
C PRO A 342 -42.22 7.51 -24.38
N ALA A 343 -43.18 8.39 -24.09
CA ALA A 343 -43.81 9.23 -25.11
C ALA A 343 -44.55 10.41 -24.47
N GLY A 344 -44.18 11.63 -24.90
CA GLY A 344 -45.15 12.71 -25.08
C GLY A 344 -45.15 13.83 -24.05
N ASP A 345 -44.17 14.73 -24.17
CA ASP A 345 -44.46 16.16 -23.99
C ASP A 345 -45.56 16.58 -24.98
N ALA A 346 -46.61 17.26 -24.51
CA ALA A 346 -47.19 18.43 -25.18
C ALA A 346 -48.44 18.98 -24.47
N VAL A 347 -48.32 20.23 -24.04
CA VAL A 347 -49.23 21.35 -24.38
C VAL A 347 -50.70 21.24 -23.91
N ALA A 348 -51.12 22.16 -23.04
CA ALA A 348 -51.92 23.32 -23.47
C ALA A 348 -52.50 24.10 -22.30
N TRP A 349 -52.39 25.42 -22.44
CA TRP A 349 -52.98 26.45 -21.62
C TRP A 349 -54.52 26.54 -21.72
N ALA A 350 -55.08 27.23 -20.71
CA ALA A 350 -56.23 28.14 -20.77
C ALA A 350 -57.64 27.62 -20.43
N SER A 351 -58.22 28.20 -19.37
CA SER A 351 -59.56 28.85 -19.36
C SER A 351 -59.86 29.35 -17.92
N VAL A 352 -59.87 30.65 -17.62
CA VAL A 352 -60.94 31.65 -17.89
C VAL A 352 -62.10 31.63 -16.88
N ALA A 353 -62.17 32.73 -16.13
CA ALA A 353 -63.34 33.48 -15.65
C ALA A 353 -64.32 32.88 -14.61
N THR A 354 -64.18 33.41 -13.40
CA THR A 354 -65.17 34.23 -12.66
C THR A 354 -66.64 34.17 -13.10
N ARG A 355 -67.57 34.05 -12.13
CA ARG A 355 -68.70 35.00 -11.92
C ARG A 355 -69.59 34.67 -10.71
N LEU A 356 -69.77 35.71 -9.87
CA LEU A 356 -71.03 36.19 -9.24
C LEU A 356 -71.71 35.30 -8.16
N ALA A 357 -72.24 35.78 -7.04
CA ALA A 357 -72.78 37.09 -6.71
C ALA A 357 -72.95 37.33 -5.19
N ARG A 358 -72.64 38.57 -4.78
CA ARG A 358 -73.45 39.51 -3.97
C ARG A 358 -73.90 39.19 -2.53
N ARG A 359 -73.39 40.08 -1.65
CA ARG A 359 -74.10 41.00 -0.70
C ARG A 359 -74.62 40.36 0.61
N ALA A 360 -74.56 40.99 1.79
CA ALA A 360 -74.32 42.38 2.18
C ALA A 360 -74.07 42.49 3.70
N ARG A 361 -73.51 43.65 4.11
CA ARG A 361 -73.88 44.46 5.32
C ARG A 361 -73.54 43.90 6.71
N THR A 362 -72.53 44.45 7.39
CA THR A 362 -72.51 45.66 8.29
C THR A 362 -72.74 45.35 9.77
N VAL A 363 -71.72 45.72 10.57
CA VAL A 363 -71.76 46.42 11.88
C VAL A 363 -72.11 45.61 13.15
N LYS A 364 -71.07 45.37 13.99
CA LYS A 364 -70.85 45.75 15.43
C LYS A 364 -72.06 45.82 16.43
N PRO A 365 -71.84 45.86 17.77
CA PRO A 365 -71.09 44.98 18.71
C PRO A 365 -71.88 44.76 20.04
N ALA A 366 -71.20 44.28 21.11
CA ALA A 366 -71.58 44.31 22.55
C ALA A 366 -72.70 43.32 22.98
N PHE A 367 -72.60 42.62 24.10
CA PHE A 367 -72.10 42.99 25.43
C PHE A 367 -71.20 41.95 26.07
#